data_AF-F7VF92-F1
#
_entry.id   AF-F7VF92-F1
#
_cell.length_a   1.000
_cell.length_b   1.000
_cell.length_c   1.000
_cell.angle_alpha   90.00
_cell.angle_beta   90.00
_cell.angle_gamma   90.00
#
_symmetry.space_group_name_H-M   'P 1'
#
loop_
_entity.id
_entity.type
_entity.pdbx_description
1 polymer ?
#
loop_
_entity_poly.entity_id
_entity_poly.type
_entity_poly.pdbx_seq_one_letter_code
_entity_poly.pdbx_strand_id
1 'polypeptide(L)'
;MLFESHLSFSVSGVCMPHSILWSLILALHIISIVVWVGGAAYATIILRPSLNLLDTTQRNSVHLQTLGRFFRMLMHIIPTVLITGWLMIIHEGGFANAPWTTNAMQLMGLIMAGLFVRLQMGPYQKVRRAIRPQPATFDSIRNQILVIMALGLLTILVASLGHPFL
;
A
#
# COMPACT_ATOMS: atom_id res chain seq x y z
N MET A 1 -39.01 -47.96 3.60
CA MET A 1 -37.59 -48.33 3.43
C MET A 1 -37.21 -47.87 2.03
N LEU A 2 -36.84 -46.59 1.93
CA LEU A 2 -35.47 -46.10 1.67
C LEU A 2 -35.13 -46.18 0.18
N PHE A 3 -34.54 -45.22 -0.51
CA PHE A 3 -34.17 -43.82 -0.28
C PHE A 3 -33.41 -43.45 -1.56
N GLU A 4 -34.07 -43.15 -2.68
CA GLU A 4 -33.37 -42.64 -3.89
C GLU A 4 -34.18 -41.52 -4.58
N SER A 5 -34.68 -40.60 -3.75
CA SER A 5 -34.66 -39.19 -4.10
C SER A 5 -33.20 -38.70 -4.00
N HIS A 6 -32.76 -37.79 -4.87
CA HIS A 6 -31.42 -37.17 -4.92
C HIS A 6 -30.38 -37.76 -5.89
N LEU A 7 -30.76 -38.02 -7.15
CA LEU A 7 -29.83 -37.74 -8.26
C LEU A 7 -30.17 -36.36 -8.85
N SER A 8 -29.96 -35.38 -7.99
CA SER A 8 -29.70 -34.00 -8.34
C SER A 8 -28.40 -33.95 -9.14
N PHE A 9 -28.44 -34.23 -10.44
CA PHE A 9 -27.52 -33.57 -11.37
C PHE A 9 -28.29 -32.45 -12.06
N SER A 10 -28.79 -31.55 -11.23
CA SER A 10 -29.11 -30.20 -11.66
C SER A 10 -27.76 -29.59 -12.06
N VAL A 11 -27.46 -29.64 -13.35
CA VAL A 11 -26.61 -28.65 -14.02
C VAL A 11 -27.36 -27.32 -13.89
N SER A 12 -27.34 -26.79 -12.68
CA SER A 12 -27.94 -25.55 -12.25
C SER A 12 -26.88 -25.00 -11.33
N GLY A 13 -25.97 -24.19 -11.86
CA GLY A 13 -26.35 -22.90 -12.37
C GLY A 13 -25.82 -21.90 -11.38
N VAL A 14 -24.51 -21.68 -11.42
CA VAL A 14 -23.90 -20.44 -10.93
C VAL A 14 -22.81 -20.07 -11.90
N CYS A 15 -23.20 -19.22 -12.85
CA CYS A 15 -22.30 -18.29 -13.50
C CYS A 15 -21.49 -17.56 -12.42
N MET A 16 -20.17 -17.74 -12.41
CA MET A 16 -19.30 -16.62 -12.11
C MET A 16 -18.51 -16.38 -13.41
N PRO A 17 -18.97 -15.55 -14.37
CA PRO A 17 -17.98 -14.77 -15.07
C PRO A 17 -17.27 -14.04 -13.93
N HIS A 18 -16.12 -14.54 -13.49
CA HIS A 18 -15.23 -13.72 -12.69
C HIS A 18 -14.83 -12.64 -13.68
N SER A 19 -15.63 -11.57 -13.69
CA SER A 19 -15.61 -10.59 -14.76
C SER A 19 -14.18 -10.08 -14.77
N ILE A 20 -13.54 -10.16 -15.93
CA ILE A 20 -12.12 -9.81 -16.13
C ILE A 20 -11.78 -8.51 -15.39
N LEU A 21 -12.76 -7.60 -15.28
CA LEU A 21 -12.80 -6.45 -14.40
C LEU A 21 -12.31 -6.67 -12.95
N TRP A 22 -12.83 -7.63 -12.19
CA TRP A 22 -12.44 -7.86 -10.79
C TRP A 22 -11.00 -8.37 -10.66
N SER A 23 -10.57 -9.22 -11.58
CA SER A 23 -9.15 -9.62 -11.65
C SER A 23 -8.25 -8.43 -11.97
N LEU A 24 -8.69 -7.53 -12.85
CA LEU A 24 -7.95 -6.29 -13.14
C LEU A 24 -7.90 -5.35 -11.92
N ILE A 25 -9.00 -5.24 -11.16
CA ILE A 25 -9.04 -4.45 -9.92
C ILE A 25 -8.06 -5.00 -8.88
N LEU A 26 -8.06 -6.32 -8.67
CA LEU A 26 -7.12 -6.99 -7.78
C LEU A 26 -5.66 -6.80 -8.24
N ALA A 27 -5.40 -6.98 -9.54
CA ALA A 27 -4.07 -6.76 -10.10
C ALA A 27 -3.61 -5.32 -9.90
N LEU A 28 -4.48 -4.34 -10.15
CA LEU A 28 -4.19 -2.93 -9.92
C LEU A 28 -3.92 -2.63 -8.43
N HIS A 29 -4.69 -3.25 -7.52
CA HIS A 29 -4.50 -3.13 -6.09
C HIS A 29 -3.11 -3.62 -5.65
N ILE A 30 -2.74 -4.84 -6.08
CA ILE A 30 -1.45 -5.45 -5.76
C ILE A 30 -0.29 -4.65 -6.35
N ILE A 31 -0.36 -4.26 -7.63
CA ILE A 31 0.66 -3.42 -8.27
C ILE A 31 0.84 -2.12 -7.49
N SER A 32 -0.25 -1.49 -7.08
CA SER A 32 -0.21 -0.25 -6.32
C SER A 32 0.44 -0.43 -4.94
N ILE A 33 0.16 -1.54 -4.23
CA ILE A 33 0.84 -1.88 -2.96
C ILE A 33 2.33 -2.13 -3.18
N VAL A 34 2.70 -2.88 -4.22
CA VAL A 34 4.11 -3.17 -4.55
C VAL A 34 4.88 -1.88 -4.83
N VAL A 35 4.30 -0.97 -5.61
CA VAL A 35 4.89 0.34 -5.90
C VAL A 35 5.01 1.18 -4.63
N TRP A 36 4.03 1.12 -3.73
CA TRP A 36 4.05 1.87 -2.47
C TRP A 36 5.12 1.36 -1.51
N VAL A 37 5.09 0.08 -1.17
CA VAL A 37 6.01 -0.54 -0.19
C VAL A 37 7.43 -0.68 -0.76
N GLY A 38 7.55 -1.16 -2.00
CA GLY A 38 8.83 -1.30 -2.69
C GLY A 38 9.48 0.06 -2.98
N GLY A 39 8.69 1.05 -3.39
CA GLY A 39 9.18 2.42 -3.59
C GLY A 39 9.66 3.07 -2.28
N ALA A 40 8.99 2.80 -1.16
CA ALA A 40 9.42 3.27 0.16
C ALA A 40 10.77 2.64 0.58
N ALA A 41 10.97 1.36 0.31
CA ALA A 41 12.24 0.67 0.54
C ALA A 41 13.36 1.26 -0.35
N TYR A 42 13.10 1.48 -1.63
CA TYR A 42 14.06 2.11 -2.54
C TYR A 42 14.47 3.51 -2.07
N ALA A 43 13.49 4.35 -1.74
CA ALA A 43 13.73 5.73 -1.33
C ALA A 43 14.54 5.85 -0.02
N THR A 44 14.45 4.87 0.88
CA THR A 44 15.07 4.95 2.22
C THR A 44 16.33 4.11 2.40
N ILE A 45 16.40 2.95 1.77
CA ILE A 45 17.49 1.98 1.95
C ILE A 45 18.50 2.08 0.81
N ILE A 46 18.01 2.09 -0.44
CA ILE A 46 18.87 2.02 -1.63
C ILE A 46 19.42 3.40 -1.99
N LEU A 47 18.59 4.44 -1.95
CA LEU A 47 18.99 5.78 -2.37
C LEU A 47 20.09 6.39 -1.50
N ARG A 48 20.09 6.13 -0.18
CA ARG A 48 21.03 6.73 0.78
C ARG A 48 22.51 6.39 0.51
N PRO A 49 22.93 5.11 0.37
CA PRO A 49 24.32 4.80 0.06
C PRO A 49 24.75 5.36 -1.30
N SER A 50 23.86 5.36 -2.31
CA SER A 50 24.16 5.95 -3.62
C SER A 50 24.45 7.47 -3.55
N LEU A 51 23.81 8.16 -2.60
CA LEU A 51 23.99 9.58 -2.39
C LEU A 51 25.27 9.96 -1.64
N ASN A 52 25.97 9.00 -1.01
CA ASN A 52 27.22 9.27 -0.29
C ASN A 52 28.40 9.58 -1.22
N LEU A 53 28.28 9.27 -2.51
CA LEU A 53 29.29 9.56 -3.52
C LEU A 53 29.28 11.03 -3.98
N LEU A 54 28.25 11.80 -3.60
CA LEU A 54 28.04 13.18 -4.02
C LEU A 54 28.42 14.17 -2.91
N ASP A 55 28.86 15.35 -3.31
CA ASP A 55 29.03 16.48 -2.39
C ASP A 55 27.74 16.83 -1.67
N THR A 56 27.85 17.36 -0.45
CA THR A 56 26.71 17.63 0.45
C THR A 56 25.59 18.43 -0.22
N THR A 57 25.92 19.42 -1.05
CA THR A 57 24.95 20.25 -1.77
C THR A 57 24.23 19.47 -2.88
N GLN A 58 24.98 18.71 -3.69
CA GLN A 58 24.41 17.90 -4.77
C GLN A 58 23.56 16.76 -4.21
N ARG A 59 24.03 16.09 -3.16
CA ARG A 59 23.30 15.06 -2.42
C ARG A 59 21.91 15.53 -1.99
N ASN A 60 21.84 16.71 -1.36
CA ASN A 60 20.58 17.25 -0.87
C ASN A 60 19.60 17.57 -2.02
N SER A 61 20.11 18.10 -3.13
CA SER A 61 19.30 18.40 -4.33
C SER A 61 18.71 17.14 -4.97
N VAL A 62 19.54 16.12 -5.21
CA VAL A 62 19.09 14.84 -5.78
C VAL A 62 18.09 14.17 -4.86
N HIS A 63 18.37 14.13 -3.55
CA HIS A 63 17.48 13.54 -2.57
C HIS A 63 16.09 14.23 -2.56
N LEU A 64 16.06 15.56 -2.57
CA LEU A 64 14.83 16.35 -2.58
C LEU A 64 14.01 16.15 -3.85
N GLN A 65 14.68 16.12 -5.02
CA GLN A 65 14.00 15.87 -6.30
C GLN A 65 13.42 14.46 -6.36
N THR A 66 14.18 13.45 -5.93
CA THR A 66 13.72 12.05 -5.91
C THR A 66 12.54 11.88 -4.95
N LEU A 67 12.63 12.40 -3.72
CA LEU A 67 11.52 12.38 -2.77
C LEU A 67 10.29 13.13 -3.30
N GLY A 68 10.48 14.25 -4.00
CA GLY A 68 9.36 14.99 -4.59
C GLY A 68 8.65 14.24 -5.70
N ARG A 69 9.38 13.57 -6.58
CA ARG A 69 8.79 12.69 -7.61
C ARG A 69 8.08 11.50 -6.97
N PHE A 70 8.71 10.87 -5.98
CA PHE A 70 8.14 9.74 -5.25
C PHE A 70 6.82 10.10 -4.55
N PHE A 71 6.79 11.21 -3.81
CA PHE A 71 5.56 11.64 -3.12
C PHE A 71 4.45 12.06 -4.08
N ARG A 72 4.79 12.67 -5.23
CA ARG A 72 3.79 12.96 -6.27
C ARG A 72 3.19 11.68 -6.85
N MET A 73 4.00 10.64 -7.04
CA MET A 73 3.49 9.32 -7.45
C MET A 73 2.60 8.71 -6.37
N LEU A 74 3.04 8.72 -5.10
CA LEU A 74 2.27 8.17 -3.98
C LEU A 74 0.91 8.85 -3.75
N MET A 75 0.78 10.13 -4.08
CA MET A 75 -0.50 10.84 -4.05
C MET A 75 -1.58 10.19 -4.92
N HIS A 76 -1.18 9.49 -6.00
CA HIS A 76 -2.11 8.78 -6.89
C HIS A 76 -2.25 7.30 -6.50
N ILE A 77 -1.14 6.68 -6.09
CA ILE A 77 -1.09 5.27 -5.69
C ILE A 77 -1.92 5.01 -4.43
N ILE A 78 -1.81 5.84 -3.39
CA ILE A 78 -2.51 5.60 -2.11
C ILE A 78 -4.04 5.63 -2.28
N PRO A 79 -4.65 6.65 -2.92
CA PRO A 79 -6.08 6.61 -3.23
C PRO A 79 -6.47 5.41 -4.09
N THR A 80 -5.63 5.03 -5.06
CA THR A 80 -5.89 3.86 -5.92
C THR A 80 -5.97 2.58 -5.10
N VAL A 81 -5.05 2.35 -4.16
CA VAL A 81 -5.09 1.21 -3.23
C VAL A 81 -6.36 1.21 -2.39
N LEU A 82 -6.74 2.36 -1.82
CA LEU A 82 -7.92 2.46 -0.95
C LEU A 82 -9.22 2.23 -1.73
N ILE A 83 -9.37 2.86 -2.90
CA ILE A 83 -10.56 2.71 -3.76
C ILE A 83 -10.70 1.27 -4.22
N THR A 84 -9.63 0.68 -4.75
CA THR A 84 -9.66 -0.72 -5.21
C THR A 84 -9.93 -1.70 -4.07
N GLY A 85 -9.36 -1.47 -2.88
CA GLY A 85 -9.63 -2.28 -1.69
C GLY A 85 -11.09 -2.22 -1.25
N TRP A 86 -11.67 -1.02 -1.17
CA TRP A 86 -13.08 -0.86 -0.80
C TRP A 86 -14.04 -1.42 -1.84
N LEU A 87 -13.73 -1.30 -3.13
CA LEU A 87 -14.53 -1.93 -4.19
C LEU A 87 -14.60 -3.44 -4.02
N MET A 88 -13.48 -4.09 -3.67
CA MET A 88 -13.43 -5.53 -3.41
C MET A 88 -14.24 -5.89 -2.16
N ILE A 89 -14.10 -5.14 -1.06
CA ILE A 89 -14.88 -5.39 0.17
C ILE A 89 -16.38 -5.26 -0.06
N ILE A 90 -16.82 -4.24 -0.81
CA ILE A 90 -18.23 -4.05 -1.14
C ILE A 90 -18.74 -5.21 -2.01
N HIS A 91 -17.94 -5.67 -2.97
CA HIS A 91 -18.29 -6.78 -3.84
C HIS A 91 -18.43 -8.11 -3.09
N GLU A 92 -17.60 -8.36 -2.08
CA GLU A 92 -17.63 -9.59 -1.27
C GLU A 92 -18.76 -9.61 -0.21
N GLY A 93 -19.66 -8.63 -0.21
CA GLY A 93 -20.82 -8.57 0.70
C GLY A 93 -20.67 -7.54 1.82
N GLY A 94 -19.69 -6.63 1.74
CA GLY A 94 -19.54 -5.48 2.62
C GLY A 94 -18.71 -5.73 3.87
N PHE A 95 -18.38 -4.64 4.59
CA PHE A 95 -17.45 -4.65 5.74
C PHE A 95 -17.86 -5.59 6.89
N ALA A 96 -19.17 -5.84 7.06
CA ALA A 96 -19.70 -6.70 8.11
C ALA A 96 -19.51 -8.20 7.83
N ASN A 97 -19.44 -8.59 6.56
CA ASN A 97 -19.25 -9.98 6.14
C ASN A 97 -17.79 -10.30 5.83
N ALA A 98 -16.94 -9.27 5.72
CA ALA A 98 -15.52 -9.44 5.43
C ALA A 98 -14.78 -10.10 6.61
N PRO A 99 -13.79 -10.97 6.33
CA PRO A 99 -12.92 -11.54 7.35
C PRO A 99 -12.30 -10.46 8.25
N TRP A 100 -12.02 -10.81 9.50
CA TRP A 100 -11.39 -9.88 10.46
C TRP A 100 -10.02 -9.37 9.96
N THR A 101 -9.30 -10.20 9.19
CA THR A 101 -8.02 -9.87 8.56
C THR A 101 -8.16 -8.75 7.54
N THR A 102 -9.23 -8.73 6.75
CA THR A 102 -9.52 -7.67 5.76
C THR A 102 -9.81 -6.34 6.45
N ASN A 103 -10.59 -6.36 7.54
CA ASN A 103 -10.85 -5.16 8.35
C ASN A 103 -9.56 -4.63 9.01
N ALA A 104 -8.70 -5.53 9.52
CA ALA A 104 -7.39 -5.16 10.07
C ALA A 104 -6.44 -4.58 8.99
N MET A 105 -6.43 -5.18 7.79
CA MET A 105 -5.65 -4.72 6.64
C MET A 105 -6.05 -3.29 6.25
N GLN A 106 -7.36 -3.02 6.19
CA GLN A 106 -7.88 -1.69 5.91
C GLN A 106 -7.48 -0.67 6.97
N LEU A 107 -7.63 -1.01 8.25
CA LEU A 107 -7.24 -0.11 9.35
C LEU A 107 -5.76 0.25 9.24
N MET A 108 -4.90 -0.73 8.95
CA MET A 108 -3.46 -0.51 8.76
C MET A 108 -3.17 0.40 7.55
N GLY A 109 -3.84 0.15 6.42
CA GLY A 109 -3.75 0.98 5.22
C GLY A 109 -4.15 2.44 5.48
N LEU A 110 -5.20 2.67 6.28
CA LEU A 110 -5.63 4.01 6.69
C LEU A 110 -4.62 4.69 7.61
N ILE A 111 -4.05 3.97 8.58
CA ILE A 111 -2.98 4.48 9.45
C ILE A 111 -1.78 4.89 8.60
N MET A 112 -1.36 4.05 7.65
CA MET A 112 -0.25 4.35 6.73
C MET A 112 -0.54 5.58 5.86
N ALA A 113 -1.75 5.71 5.32
CA ALA A 113 -2.16 6.87 4.55
C ALA A 113 -2.15 8.15 5.40
N GLY A 114 -2.64 8.10 6.64
CA GLY A 114 -2.59 9.21 7.58
C GLY A 114 -1.16 9.64 7.94
N LEU A 115 -0.27 8.66 8.17
CA LEU A 115 1.16 8.92 8.38
C LEU A 115 1.81 9.57 7.16
N PHE A 116 1.45 9.12 5.95
CA PHE A 116 1.94 9.72 4.71
C PHE A 116 1.49 11.18 4.55
N VAL A 117 0.21 11.48 4.80
CA VAL A 117 -0.30 12.86 4.77
C VAL A 117 0.42 13.73 5.79
N ARG A 118 0.60 13.24 7.03
CA ARG A 118 1.37 13.93 8.07
C ARG A 118 2.82 14.19 7.65
N LEU A 119 3.45 13.22 7.01
CA LEU A 119 4.81 13.33 6.48
C LEU A 119 4.90 14.40 5.39
N GLN A 120 3.94 14.40 4.47
CA GLN A 120 3.91 15.33 3.36
C GLN A 120 3.65 16.77 3.84
N MET A 121 2.73 16.95 4.80
CA MET A 121 2.38 18.28 5.34
C MET A 121 3.42 18.83 6.31
N GLY A 122 4.11 17.97 7.07
CA GLY A 122 5.06 18.41 8.08
C GLY A 122 6.50 18.49 7.55
N PRO A 123 7.30 17.44 7.74
CA PRO A 123 8.74 17.50 7.51
C PRO A 123 9.10 17.68 6.05
N TYR A 124 8.35 17.11 5.09
CA TYR A 124 8.67 17.30 3.67
C TYR A 124 8.51 18.76 3.22
N GLN A 125 7.45 19.46 3.66
CA GLN A 125 7.31 20.89 3.37
C GLN A 125 8.40 21.73 4.05
N LYS A 126 8.81 21.37 5.28
CA LYS A 126 9.90 22.04 5.99
C LYS A 126 11.23 21.92 5.23
N VAL A 127 11.59 20.74 4.75
CA VAL A 127 12.83 20.55 3.97
C VAL A 127 12.76 21.25 2.62
N ARG A 128 11.59 21.23 1.94
CA ARG A 128 11.42 21.88 0.64
C ARG A 128 11.49 23.41 0.70
N ARG A 129 11.09 24.02 1.82
CA ARG A 129 11.15 25.48 2.03
C ARG A 129 12.46 25.97 2.65
N ALA A 130 13.31 25.06 3.16
CA ALA A 130 14.55 25.42 3.81
C ALA A 130 15.65 25.74 2.77
N ILE A 131 16.26 26.92 2.88
CA ILE A 131 17.41 27.33 2.05
C ILE A 131 18.65 26.47 2.37
N ARG A 132 18.81 26.05 3.63
CA ARG A 132 19.82 25.09 4.08
C ARG A 132 19.15 23.98 4.90
N PRO A 133 18.74 22.88 4.28
CA PRO A 133 18.08 21.80 5.00
C PRO A 133 19.07 21.10 5.94
N GLN A 134 18.68 20.96 7.21
CA GLN A 134 19.48 20.27 8.22
C GLN A 134 19.43 18.74 8.02
N PRO A 135 20.53 18.02 8.26
CA PRO A 135 20.57 16.55 8.17
C PRO A 135 19.50 15.87 9.03
N ALA A 136 19.27 16.38 10.25
CA ALA A 136 18.30 15.82 11.20
C ALA A 136 16.86 15.78 10.65
N THR A 137 16.48 16.73 9.79
CA THR A 137 15.14 16.75 9.18
C THR A 137 15.00 15.65 8.12
N PHE A 138 16.07 15.33 7.39
CA PHE A 138 16.08 14.19 6.46
C PHE A 138 16.00 12.85 7.20
N ASP A 139 16.67 12.72 8.33
CA ASP A 139 16.59 11.52 9.16
C ASP A 139 15.18 11.32 9.73
N SER A 140 14.50 12.41 10.12
CA SER A 140 13.09 12.35 10.55
C SER A 140 12.16 11.89 9.43
N ILE A 141 12.30 12.42 8.21
CA ILE A 141 11.51 11.96 7.04
C ILE A 141 11.76 10.47 6.82
N ARG A 142 13.02 10.05 6.82
CA ARG A 142 13.41 8.65 6.62
C ARG A 142 12.77 7.75 7.66
N ASN A 143 12.85 8.10 8.94
CA ASN A 143 12.30 7.27 10.00
C ASN A 143 10.79 7.09 9.83
N GLN A 144 10.07 8.14 9.44
CA GLN A 144 8.64 8.02 9.14
C GLN A 144 8.36 7.13 7.91
N ILE A 145 9.13 7.25 6.83
CA ILE A 145 8.97 6.37 5.66
C ILE A 145 9.27 4.91 6.04
N LEU A 146 10.28 4.66 6.87
CA LEU A 146 10.60 3.31 7.38
C LEU A 146 9.48 2.74 8.22
N VAL A 147 8.86 3.54 9.09
CA VAL A 147 7.68 3.11 9.87
C VAL A 147 6.52 2.76 8.93
N ILE A 148 6.21 3.62 7.94
CA ILE A 148 5.17 3.33 6.95
C ILE A 148 5.49 2.04 6.18
N MET A 149 6.76 1.85 5.78
CA MET A 149 7.20 0.64 5.08
C MET A 149 7.04 -0.61 5.94
N ALA A 150 7.45 -0.56 7.22
CA ALA A 150 7.30 -1.66 8.16
C ALA A 150 5.82 -2.01 8.40
N LEU A 151 4.96 -1.01 8.55
CA LEU A 151 3.51 -1.21 8.62
C LEU A 151 2.96 -1.82 7.33
N GLY A 152 3.49 -1.43 6.17
CA GLY A 152 3.14 -2.02 4.87
C GLY A 152 3.47 -3.51 4.82
N LEU A 153 4.68 -3.90 5.24
CA LEU A 153 5.07 -5.30 5.35
C LEU A 153 4.17 -6.07 6.33
N LEU A 154 3.87 -5.48 7.50
CA LEU A 154 2.96 -6.08 8.47
C LEU A 154 1.55 -6.25 7.88
N THR A 155 1.07 -5.28 7.10
CA THR A 155 -0.21 -5.34 6.39
C THR A 155 -0.25 -6.52 5.42
N ILE A 156 0.84 -6.73 4.66
CA ILE A 156 0.97 -7.87 3.74
C ILE A 156 0.93 -9.20 4.52
N LEU A 157 1.63 -9.29 5.65
CA LEU A 157 1.61 -10.49 6.50
C LEU A 157 0.20 -10.78 7.04
N VAL A 158 -0.51 -9.75 7.53
CA VAL A 158 -1.90 -9.88 8.02
C VAL A 158 -2.83 -10.33 6.89
N ALA A 159 -2.66 -9.77 5.68
CA ALA A 159 -3.43 -10.18 4.51
C ALA A 159 -3.16 -11.65 4.15
N SER A 160 -1.90 -12.10 4.20
CA SER A 160 -1.53 -13.50 3.93
C SER A 160 -2.06 -14.48 4.98
N LEU A 161 -2.12 -14.09 6.25
CA LEU A 161 -2.71 -14.92 7.32
C LEU A 161 -4.23 -15.11 7.16
N GLY A 162 -4.89 -14.22 6.43
CA GLY A 162 -6.31 -14.35 6.09
C GLY A 162 -6.60 -15.42 5.04
N HIS A 163 -5.59 -15.88 4.31
CA HIS A 163 -5.73 -17.02 3.40
C HIS A 163 -5.60 -18.32 4.21
N PRO A 164 -6.67 -19.12 4.37
CA PRO A 164 -6.54 -20.44 4.95
C PRO A 164 -5.69 -21.28 4.00
N PHE A 165 -4.48 -21.63 4.42
CA PHE A 165 -3.68 -22.70 3.80
C PHE A 165 -4.14 -24.09 4.30
N LEU A 166 -5.42 -24.22 4.67
CA LEU A 166 -6.03 -25.44 5.23
C LEU A 166 -7.28 -25.81 4.42
#